data_AF-A0A662IHE7-F1
#
_entry.id   AF-A0A662IHE7-F1
#
_cell.length_a   1.000
_cell.length_b   1.000
_cell.length_c   1.000
_cell.angle_alpha   90.00
_cell.angle_beta   90.00
_cell.angle_gamma   90.00
#
_symmetry.space_group_name_H-M   'P 1'
#
loop_
_entity.id
_entity.type
_entity.pdbx_description
1 polymer ?
#
loop_
_entity_poly.entity_id
_entity_poly.type
_entity_poly.pdbx_seq_one_letter_code
_entity_poly.pdbx_strand_id
1 'polypeptide(L)'
;MYAALEYVAIGLVAVVLVLSTLSSMHALIHGVKLVESEQLYTVAERVINKVLLTPGRPINWGSDLTVTEDNMTDFGLALAGSREPYVLDPDKLMRLVNYSWFGNPAFLDPRRVASLLRLEGYGFMLEFAPLYTLRATPLAVDPDTGVAVEFRVTAMNYEDVPLANVNVTGLLLVLYSEDGCGVSTPADVGYALLRDSEITGIDGSCTLDYSDEFSALKPSLPSSGDKVTYVLILYGDWYGYRTTSHYAPDQGALNVYLIGPYVIAEYATEAPPYGAVLLKDEALEALPDYSKLVEVQKVVVECVGDDPSDWTPACRVLNRGAKLYQLYRLEHVERLASHAILVGCRLGRLFAYVASKYPVEPVRYGLLGEVHAANLVVLTRLVQVSGYSYAVRLYLWRWEE
;
A
#
# COMPACT_ATOMS: atom_id res chain seq x y z
N MET A 1 52.52 -57.24 31.22
CA MET A 1 52.25 -55.86 31.70
C MET A 1 52.55 -54.79 30.65
N TYR A 2 53.63 -54.92 29.86
CA TYR A 2 53.96 -53.98 28.77
C TYR A 2 52.92 -53.92 27.64
N ALA A 3 52.44 -55.07 27.15
CA ALA A 3 51.44 -55.09 26.07
C ALA A 3 50.13 -54.37 26.43
N ALA A 4 49.66 -54.47 27.68
CA ALA A 4 48.44 -53.80 28.13
C ALA A 4 48.57 -52.26 28.14
N LEU A 5 49.77 -51.76 28.49
CA LEU A 5 50.09 -50.33 28.45
C LEU A 5 50.17 -49.80 27.01
N GLU A 6 50.73 -50.58 26.08
CA GLU A 6 50.75 -50.24 24.66
C GLU A 6 49.34 -50.17 24.05
N TYR A 7 48.46 -51.13 24.37
CA TYR A 7 47.07 -51.09 23.89
C TYR A 7 46.28 -49.88 24.44
N VAL A 8 46.51 -49.49 25.69
CA VAL A 8 45.90 -48.27 26.28
C VAL A 8 46.44 -47.01 25.61
N ALA A 9 47.75 -46.95 25.35
CA ALA A 9 48.36 -45.81 24.65
C ALA A 9 47.84 -45.68 23.21
N ILE A 10 47.74 -46.78 22.46
CA ILE A 10 47.19 -46.80 21.11
C ILE A 10 45.71 -46.38 21.11
N GLY A 11 44.93 -46.87 22.07
CA GLY A 11 43.53 -46.49 22.24
C GLY A 11 43.36 -44.99 22.51
N LEU A 12 44.21 -44.42 23.38
CA LEU A 12 44.18 -43.00 23.70
C LEU A 12 44.58 -42.13 22.50
N VAL A 13 45.61 -42.53 21.74
CA VAL A 13 46.00 -41.85 20.50
C VAL A 13 44.87 -41.90 19.46
N ALA A 14 44.19 -43.04 19.32
CA ALA A 14 43.05 -43.17 18.42
C ALA A 14 41.90 -42.24 18.82
N VAL A 15 41.56 -42.16 20.11
CA VAL A 15 40.50 -41.26 20.62
C VAL A 15 40.88 -39.78 20.38
N VAL A 16 42.13 -39.40 20.64
CA VAL A 16 42.60 -38.02 20.41
C VAL A 16 42.55 -37.66 18.92
N LEU A 17 42.92 -38.58 18.02
CA LEU A 17 42.80 -38.38 16.57
C LEU A 17 41.34 -38.22 16.13
N VAL A 18 40.43 -39.03 16.65
CA VAL A 18 38.99 -38.92 16.35
C VAL A 18 38.43 -37.59 16.87
N LEU A 19 38.78 -37.16 18.08
CA LEU A 19 38.34 -35.88 18.62
C LEU A 19 38.90 -34.68 17.84
N SER A 20 40.16 -34.75 17.43
CA SER A 20 40.82 -33.71 16.62
C SER A 20 40.18 -33.58 15.23
N THR A 21 39.86 -34.71 14.59
CA THR A 21 39.18 -34.72 13.29
C THR A 21 37.75 -34.20 13.38
N LEU A 22 36.99 -34.58 14.42
CA LEU A 22 35.65 -34.04 14.67
C LEU A 22 35.66 -32.52 14.93
N SER A 23 36.61 -32.03 15.73
CA SER A 23 36.78 -30.60 16.01
C SER A 23 37.13 -29.81 14.74
N SER A 24 38.05 -30.33 13.94
CA SER A 24 38.44 -29.71 12.66
C SER A 24 37.27 -29.67 11.67
N MET A 25 36.49 -30.76 11.60
CA MET A 25 35.30 -30.83 10.75
C MET A 25 34.24 -29.83 11.19
N HIS A 26 34.03 -29.66 12.50
CA HIS A 26 33.11 -28.68 13.04
C HIS A 26 33.52 -27.24 12.71
N ALA A 27 34.81 -26.91 12.87
CA ALA A 27 35.35 -25.59 12.52
C ALA A 27 35.20 -25.28 11.01
N LEU A 28 35.45 -26.27 10.15
CA LEU A 28 35.25 -26.14 8.70
C LEU A 28 33.78 -25.91 8.34
N ILE A 29 32.85 -26.67 8.93
CA ILE A 29 31.41 -26.50 8.70
C ILE A 29 30.95 -25.10 9.13
N HIS A 30 31.39 -24.61 10.28
CA HIS A 30 31.07 -23.26 10.73
C HIS A 30 31.66 -22.18 9.82
N GLY A 31 32.91 -22.37 9.35
CA GLY A 31 33.54 -21.45 8.40
C GLY A 31 32.78 -21.37 7.07
N VAL A 32 32.36 -22.52 6.52
CA VAL A 32 31.56 -22.58 5.29
C VAL A 32 30.22 -21.86 5.46
N LYS A 33 29.49 -22.16 6.54
CA LYS A 33 28.20 -21.51 6.84
C LYS A 33 28.33 -19.98 6.98
N LEU A 34 29.41 -19.51 7.61
CA LEU A 34 29.67 -18.08 7.73
C LEU A 34 29.90 -17.44 6.35
N VAL A 35 30.77 -18.04 5.53
CA VAL A 35 31.04 -17.54 4.17
C VAL A 35 29.78 -17.53 3.30
N GLU A 36 28.94 -18.56 3.39
CA GLU A 36 27.67 -18.64 2.66
C GLU A 36 26.70 -17.52 3.08
N SER A 37 26.61 -17.23 4.38
CA SER A 37 25.77 -16.14 4.90
C SER A 37 26.24 -14.76 4.44
N GLU A 38 27.55 -14.50 4.45
CA GLU A 38 28.16 -13.24 3.98
C GLU A 38 27.94 -13.02 2.47
N GLN A 39 28.03 -14.10 1.68
CA GLN A 39 27.71 -14.03 0.25
C GLN A 39 26.24 -13.70 0.01
N LEU A 40 25.32 -14.36 0.74
CA LEU A 40 23.89 -14.09 0.62
C LEU A 40 23.55 -12.65 1.05
N TYR A 41 24.20 -12.14 2.09
CA TYR A 41 24.06 -10.75 2.54
C TYR A 41 24.49 -9.77 1.45
N THR A 42 25.65 -10.00 0.82
CA THR A 42 26.14 -9.16 -0.28
C THR A 42 25.17 -9.15 -1.46
N VAL A 43 24.57 -10.29 -1.79
CA VAL A 43 23.54 -10.37 -2.85
C VAL A 43 22.29 -9.60 -2.42
N ALA A 44 21.79 -9.82 -1.20
CA ALA A 44 20.63 -9.11 -0.67
C ALA A 44 20.83 -7.59 -0.69
N GLU A 45 22.01 -7.10 -0.31
CA GLU A 45 22.33 -5.68 -0.34
C GLU A 45 22.34 -5.12 -1.77
N ARG A 46 22.92 -5.84 -2.73
CA ARG A 46 22.89 -5.43 -4.15
C ARG A 46 21.47 -5.39 -4.69
N VAL A 47 20.64 -6.37 -4.33
CA VAL A 47 19.25 -6.48 -4.78
C VAL A 47 18.41 -5.35 -4.19
N ILE A 48 18.44 -5.14 -2.87
CA ILE A 48 17.65 -4.08 -2.25
C ILE A 48 18.09 -2.69 -2.75
N ASN A 49 19.39 -2.46 -2.93
CA ASN A 49 19.89 -1.21 -3.49
C ASN A 49 19.44 -1.03 -4.95
N LYS A 50 19.49 -2.10 -5.76
CA LYS A 50 18.99 -2.07 -7.15
C LYS A 50 17.50 -1.72 -7.20
N VAL A 51 16.69 -2.36 -6.35
CA VAL A 51 15.24 -2.14 -6.26
C VAL A 51 14.92 -0.71 -5.81
N LEU A 52 15.58 -0.21 -4.77
CA LEU A 52 15.22 1.06 -4.13
C LEU A 52 15.90 2.30 -4.75
N LEU A 53 17.03 2.15 -5.44
CA LEU A 53 17.82 3.27 -5.95
C LEU A 53 17.78 3.41 -7.47
N THR A 54 17.14 2.48 -8.19
CA THR A 54 17.00 2.58 -9.65
C THR A 54 15.53 2.65 -10.06
N PRO A 55 15.19 3.40 -11.13
CA PRO A 55 13.80 3.53 -11.57
C PRO A 55 13.32 2.37 -12.46
N GLY A 56 14.20 1.45 -12.87
CA GLY A 56 13.87 0.43 -13.88
C GLY A 56 13.71 0.99 -15.30
N ARG A 57 13.41 0.11 -16.26
CA ARG A 57 13.23 0.46 -17.69
C ARG A 57 12.11 -0.36 -18.35
N PRO A 58 11.15 0.30 -19.04
CA PRO A 58 11.00 1.75 -19.25
C PRO A 58 10.78 2.55 -17.96
N ILE A 59 11.22 3.81 -17.89
CA ILE A 59 11.23 4.59 -16.63
C ILE A 59 9.83 4.75 -16.02
N ASN A 60 8.82 4.88 -16.87
CA ASN A 60 7.41 5.10 -16.56
C ASN A 60 6.58 3.80 -16.46
N TRP A 61 7.23 2.63 -16.30
CA TRP A 61 6.53 1.35 -16.27
C TRP A 61 5.44 1.28 -15.18
N GLY A 62 5.50 2.07 -14.11
CA GLY A 62 4.45 2.11 -13.08
C GLY A 62 3.12 2.67 -13.58
N SER A 63 3.16 3.84 -14.23
CA SER A 63 1.97 4.59 -14.65
C SER A 63 1.49 4.24 -16.06
N ASP A 64 2.36 3.69 -16.90
CA ASP A 64 2.03 3.26 -18.26
C ASP A 64 1.53 1.81 -18.26
N LEU A 65 0.21 1.66 -18.33
CA LEU A 65 -0.46 0.36 -18.37
C LEU A 65 -0.22 -0.42 -19.68
N THR A 66 0.36 0.20 -20.72
CA THR A 66 0.76 -0.52 -21.95
C THR A 66 2.06 -1.29 -21.77
N VAL A 67 2.85 -0.95 -20.74
CA VAL A 67 4.08 -1.67 -20.41
C VAL A 67 3.72 -2.96 -19.68
N THR A 68 3.85 -4.08 -20.40
CA THR A 68 3.68 -5.43 -19.86
C THR A 68 5.03 -6.04 -19.47
N GLU A 69 4.98 -7.21 -18.83
CA GLU A 69 6.15 -8.01 -18.42
C GLU A 69 7.16 -8.27 -19.55
N ASP A 70 6.67 -8.40 -20.78
CA ASP A 70 7.49 -8.69 -21.97
C ASP A 70 8.34 -7.50 -22.39
N ASN A 71 7.81 -6.28 -22.22
CA ASN A 71 8.44 -5.04 -22.68
C ASN A 71 9.35 -4.41 -21.62
N MET A 72 9.34 -4.93 -20.39
CA MET A 72 10.24 -4.50 -19.33
C MET A 72 11.63 -5.12 -19.51
N THR A 73 12.66 -4.27 -19.43
CA THR A 73 14.08 -4.70 -19.55
C THR A 73 14.83 -4.62 -18.23
N ASP A 74 14.34 -3.83 -17.28
CA ASP A 74 15.01 -3.62 -16.00
C ASP A 74 13.99 -3.28 -14.91
N PHE A 75 14.22 -3.76 -13.69
CA PHE A 75 13.33 -3.55 -12.54
C PHE A 75 13.92 -2.54 -11.56
N GLY A 76 13.06 -1.71 -11.01
CA GLY A 76 13.41 -0.71 -10.01
C GLY A 76 12.22 0.16 -9.65
N LEU A 77 12.15 0.58 -8.39
CA LEU A 77 11.03 1.28 -7.78
C LEU A 77 11.32 2.75 -7.51
N ALA A 78 12.56 3.22 -7.70
CA ALA A 78 12.89 4.61 -7.42
C ALA A 78 12.07 5.57 -8.29
N LEU A 79 11.68 6.69 -7.69
CA LEU A 79 11.02 7.78 -8.37
C LEU A 79 12.01 8.43 -9.35
N ALA A 80 11.65 8.43 -10.62
CA ALA A 80 12.50 8.99 -11.66
C ALA A 80 12.60 10.52 -11.53
N GLY A 81 13.82 11.04 -11.54
CA GLY A 81 14.10 12.47 -11.41
C GLY A 81 14.18 12.97 -9.96
N SER A 82 13.94 12.11 -8.96
CA SER A 82 14.22 12.44 -7.56
C SER A 82 15.71 12.66 -7.34
N ARG A 83 16.06 13.71 -6.57
CA ARG A 83 17.43 13.96 -6.10
C ARG A 83 17.72 13.24 -4.78
N GLU A 84 16.68 12.83 -4.07
CA GLU A 84 16.78 12.13 -2.80
C GLU A 84 16.79 10.61 -3.01
N PRO A 85 17.72 9.89 -2.38
CA PRO A 85 17.72 8.44 -2.41
C PRO A 85 16.53 7.88 -1.62
N TYR A 86 16.13 6.64 -1.92
CA TYR A 86 15.03 5.94 -1.22
C TYR A 86 13.65 6.58 -1.35
N VAL A 87 13.45 7.44 -2.35
CA VAL A 87 12.11 7.91 -2.75
C VAL A 87 11.58 6.97 -3.82
N LEU A 88 10.46 6.29 -3.53
CA LEU A 88 9.84 5.33 -4.42
C LEU A 88 8.68 5.94 -5.20
N ASP A 89 8.44 5.37 -6.38
CA ASP A 89 7.34 5.71 -7.25
C ASP A 89 6.06 4.97 -6.80
N PRO A 90 4.99 5.68 -6.38
CA PRO A 90 3.76 5.06 -5.90
C PRO A 90 3.07 4.21 -6.97
N ASP A 91 3.09 4.65 -8.24
CA ASP A 91 2.41 3.92 -9.32
C ASP A 91 3.08 2.56 -9.57
N LYS A 92 4.42 2.49 -9.40
CA LYS A 92 5.16 1.23 -9.47
C LYS A 92 4.82 0.29 -8.32
N LEU A 93 4.67 0.82 -7.11
CA LEU A 93 4.25 0.05 -5.94
C LEU A 93 2.86 -0.53 -6.13
N MET A 94 1.90 0.26 -6.64
CA MET A 94 0.53 -0.20 -6.89
C MET A 94 0.46 -1.35 -7.90
N ARG A 95 1.42 -1.48 -8.83
CA ARG A 95 1.57 -2.64 -9.73
C ARG A 95 2.15 -3.90 -9.06
N LEU A 96 2.68 -3.80 -7.84
CA LEU A 96 3.11 -4.93 -7.02
C LEU A 96 2.04 -5.38 -6.02
N VAL A 97 0.97 -4.60 -5.85
CA VAL A 97 -0.13 -4.96 -4.95
C VAL A 97 -1.05 -5.94 -5.65
N ASN A 98 -1.32 -7.07 -5.00
CA ASN A 98 -2.32 -8.04 -5.44
C ASN A 98 -3.06 -8.58 -4.22
N TYR A 99 -4.17 -7.94 -3.87
CA TYR A 99 -4.95 -8.35 -2.71
C TYR A 99 -5.58 -9.74 -2.92
N SER A 100 -5.66 -10.52 -1.85
CA SER A 100 -6.27 -11.86 -1.87
C SER A 100 -7.75 -11.81 -2.27
N TRP A 101 -8.45 -10.75 -1.91
CA TRP A 101 -9.86 -10.51 -2.20
C TRP A 101 -10.07 -9.80 -3.54
N PHE A 102 -9.12 -8.99 -4.01
CA PHE A 102 -9.21 -8.22 -5.24
C PHE A 102 -7.93 -8.29 -6.07
N GLY A 103 -7.98 -9.03 -7.17
CA GLY A 103 -6.83 -9.22 -8.04
C GLY A 103 -6.48 -7.92 -8.77
N ASN A 104 -5.20 -7.67 -9.01
CA ASN A 104 -4.76 -6.50 -9.78
C ASN A 104 -4.50 -6.88 -11.26
N PRO A 105 -5.24 -6.31 -12.23
CA PRO A 105 -5.05 -6.65 -13.63
C PRO A 105 -3.72 -6.11 -14.21
N ALA A 106 -3.14 -5.08 -13.59
CA ALA A 106 -1.81 -4.55 -13.92
C ALA A 106 -0.68 -5.20 -13.08
N PHE A 107 -1.01 -6.23 -12.30
CA PHE A 107 -0.06 -6.92 -11.44
C PHE A 107 1.07 -7.55 -12.24
N LEU A 108 2.29 -7.26 -11.79
CA LEU A 108 3.54 -7.81 -12.31
C LEU A 108 3.84 -9.16 -11.66
N ASP A 109 4.12 -10.20 -12.43
CA ASP A 109 4.46 -11.52 -11.88
C ASP A 109 5.81 -11.48 -11.14
N PRO A 110 5.87 -11.96 -9.87
CA PRO A 110 7.11 -12.14 -9.11
C PRO A 110 8.21 -12.90 -9.85
N ARG A 111 7.86 -13.88 -10.67
CA ARG A 111 8.80 -14.66 -11.48
C ARG A 111 9.51 -13.78 -12.50
N ARG A 112 8.78 -12.86 -13.14
CA ARG A 112 9.38 -11.92 -14.08
C ARG A 112 10.33 -10.97 -13.36
N VAL A 113 9.96 -10.47 -12.18
CA VAL A 113 10.83 -9.60 -11.39
C VAL A 113 12.10 -10.32 -10.94
N ALA A 114 12.02 -11.58 -10.50
CA ALA A 114 13.20 -12.40 -10.22
C ALA A 114 14.14 -12.46 -11.44
N SER A 115 13.59 -12.68 -12.65
CA SER A 115 14.40 -12.71 -13.87
C SER A 115 15.08 -11.36 -14.17
N LEU A 116 14.36 -10.24 -13.99
CA LEU A 116 14.90 -8.89 -14.20
C LEU A 116 15.98 -8.52 -13.19
N LEU A 117 15.85 -9.02 -11.95
CA LEU A 117 16.85 -8.86 -10.88
C LEU A 117 17.99 -9.89 -10.97
N ARG A 118 17.94 -10.81 -11.94
CA ARG A 118 18.92 -11.90 -12.14
C ARG A 118 19.08 -12.79 -10.89
N LEU A 119 17.95 -13.12 -10.26
CA LEU A 119 17.89 -13.94 -9.05
C LEU A 119 17.78 -15.45 -9.36
N GLU A 120 18.51 -15.93 -10.36
CA GLU A 120 18.55 -17.36 -10.70
C GLU A 120 19.13 -18.16 -9.51
N GLY A 121 18.35 -19.12 -8.99
CA GLY A 121 18.71 -19.92 -7.81
C GLY A 121 18.38 -19.28 -6.45
N TYR A 122 17.70 -18.12 -6.44
CA TYR A 122 17.27 -17.45 -5.22
C TYR A 122 15.75 -17.27 -5.20
N GLY A 123 15.18 -17.36 -4.00
CA GLY A 123 13.84 -16.88 -3.73
C GLY A 123 13.90 -15.52 -3.03
N PHE A 124 12.91 -14.69 -3.28
CA PHE A 124 12.80 -13.39 -2.63
C PHE A 124 11.36 -13.05 -2.29
N MET A 125 11.21 -12.21 -1.26
CA MET A 125 9.97 -11.53 -0.92
C MET A 125 10.30 -10.10 -0.51
N LEU A 126 9.57 -9.15 -1.08
CA LEU A 126 9.56 -7.75 -0.67
C LEU A 126 8.30 -7.50 0.14
N GLU A 127 8.46 -7.00 1.35
CA GLU A 127 7.36 -6.51 2.18
C GLU A 127 7.46 -4.98 2.24
N PHE A 128 6.37 -4.30 1.87
CA PHE A 128 6.21 -2.86 1.99
C PHE A 128 5.17 -2.59 3.06
N ALA A 129 5.56 -1.95 4.15
CA ALA A 129 4.65 -1.62 5.24
C ALA A 129 4.81 -0.15 5.63
N PRO A 130 3.72 0.60 5.86
CA PRO A 130 3.83 1.91 6.49
C PRO A 130 4.48 1.74 7.88
N LEU A 131 5.29 2.70 8.31
CA LEU A 131 5.97 2.60 9.62
C LEU A 131 4.99 2.47 10.79
N TYR A 132 3.85 3.13 10.64
CA TYR A 132 2.72 3.03 11.53
C TYR A 132 1.44 3.33 10.76
N THR A 133 0.32 2.83 11.27
CA THR A 133 -1.00 2.97 10.69
C THR A 133 -1.90 3.72 11.65
N LEU A 134 -2.84 4.47 11.09
CA LEU A 134 -3.94 5.09 11.83
C LEU A 134 -5.21 4.29 11.53
N ARG A 135 -5.96 3.92 12.56
CA ARG A 135 -7.25 3.25 12.42
C ARG A 135 -8.33 4.07 13.08
N ALA A 136 -9.35 4.46 12.31
CA ALA A 136 -10.54 5.10 12.84
C ALA A 136 -11.64 4.08 13.14
N THR A 137 -12.32 4.30 14.25
CA THR A 137 -13.56 3.62 14.62
C THR A 137 -14.61 4.68 14.99
N PRO A 138 -15.81 4.68 14.36
CA PRO A 138 -16.85 5.64 14.71
C PRO A 138 -17.33 5.43 16.14
N LEU A 139 -17.51 6.52 16.89
CA LEU A 139 -18.04 6.53 18.26
C LEU A 139 -19.49 7.03 18.30
N ALA A 140 -19.79 8.09 17.54
CA ALA A 140 -21.11 8.68 17.43
C ALA A 140 -21.50 8.88 15.96
N VAL A 141 -22.76 8.58 15.65
CA VAL A 141 -23.33 8.68 14.31
C VAL A 141 -24.60 9.51 14.39
N ASP A 142 -24.72 10.49 13.48
CA ASP A 142 -25.94 11.28 13.34
C ASP A 142 -27.08 10.39 12.80
N PRO A 143 -28.23 10.31 13.50
CA PRO A 143 -29.30 9.38 13.15
C PRO A 143 -30.05 9.76 11.87
N ASP A 144 -30.02 11.03 11.46
CA ASP A 144 -30.80 11.50 10.30
C ASP A 144 -30.05 11.26 8.98
N THR A 145 -28.73 11.49 9.01
CA THR A 145 -27.86 11.40 7.83
C THR A 145 -27.04 10.12 7.78
N GLY A 146 -26.84 9.44 8.91
CA GLY A 146 -25.96 8.27 9.04
C GLY A 146 -24.47 8.62 9.02
N VAL A 147 -24.10 9.91 9.10
CA VAL A 147 -22.71 10.35 9.12
C VAL A 147 -22.12 10.17 10.53
N ALA A 148 -20.96 9.52 10.62
CA ALA A 148 -20.21 9.49 11.87
C ALA A 148 -19.59 10.86 12.14
N VAL A 149 -19.88 11.42 13.32
CA VAL A 149 -19.44 12.76 13.74
C VAL A 149 -18.33 12.72 14.78
N GLU A 150 -18.12 11.58 15.43
CA GLU A 150 -17.06 11.38 16.40
C GLU A 150 -16.32 10.08 16.06
N PHE A 151 -14.99 10.12 16.08
CA PHE A 151 -14.14 8.98 15.77
C PHE A 151 -13.06 8.80 16.82
N ARG A 152 -12.89 7.57 17.30
CA ARG A 152 -11.67 7.16 17.98
C ARG A 152 -10.65 6.79 16.93
N VAL A 153 -9.51 7.45 16.95
CA VAL A 153 -8.35 7.12 16.11
C VAL A 153 -7.30 6.46 16.97
N THR A 154 -6.80 5.31 16.54
CA THR A 154 -5.67 4.62 17.17
C THR A 154 -4.47 4.58 16.23
N ALA A 155 -3.29 4.93 16.76
CA ALA A 155 -2.03 4.87 16.05
C ALA A 155 -1.24 3.64 16.51
N MET A 156 -0.89 2.75 15.57
CA MET A 156 -0.17 1.52 15.84
C MET A 156 1.04 1.42 14.93
N ASN A 157 2.22 1.13 15.48
CA ASN A 157 3.40 0.85 14.65
C ASN A 157 3.25 -0.47 13.89
N TYR A 158 4.21 -0.78 13.02
CA TYR A 158 4.23 -2.02 12.24
C TYR A 158 4.35 -3.32 13.10
N GLU A 159 4.57 -3.20 14.42
CA GLU A 159 4.63 -4.30 15.40
C GLU A 159 3.37 -4.35 16.28
N ASP A 160 2.30 -3.65 15.89
CA ASP A 160 1.03 -3.55 16.61
C ASP A 160 1.16 -2.93 18.02
N VAL A 161 2.17 -2.09 18.24
CA VAL A 161 2.38 -1.34 19.49
C VAL A 161 1.75 0.06 19.36
N PRO A 162 0.96 0.51 20.37
CA PRO A 162 0.36 1.83 20.35
C PRO A 162 1.42 2.94 20.40
N LEU A 163 1.20 3.99 19.60
CA LEU A 163 2.09 5.14 19.50
C LEU A 163 1.48 6.38 20.12
N ALA A 164 2.12 6.86 21.18
CA ALA A 164 1.81 8.14 21.82
C ALA A 164 2.47 9.32 21.10
N ASN A 165 1.90 10.51 21.31
CA ASN A 165 2.38 11.78 20.75
C ASN A 165 2.40 11.82 19.21
N VAL A 166 1.50 11.10 18.55
CA VAL A 166 1.27 11.23 17.11
C VAL A 166 0.32 12.39 16.90
N ASN A 167 0.72 13.39 16.11
CA ASN A 167 -0.18 14.45 15.69
C ASN A 167 -1.09 13.91 14.57
N VAL A 168 -2.37 13.76 14.86
CA VAL A 168 -3.38 13.24 13.95
C VAL A 168 -4.23 14.40 13.46
N THR A 169 -4.31 14.57 12.15
CA THR A 169 -5.26 15.47 11.49
C THR A 169 -6.26 14.65 10.70
N GLY A 170 -7.54 14.86 10.97
CA GLY A 170 -8.63 14.24 10.23
C GLY A 170 -9.35 15.22 9.31
N LEU A 171 -9.62 14.75 8.11
CA LEU A 171 -10.40 15.43 7.09
C LEU A 171 -11.67 14.62 6.85
N LEU A 172 -12.80 15.08 7.39
CA LEU A 172 -14.10 14.44 7.19
C LEU A 172 -14.77 15.07 5.97
N LEU A 173 -14.76 14.34 4.86
CA LEU A 173 -15.43 14.71 3.64
C LEU A 173 -16.87 14.17 3.67
N VAL A 174 -17.84 15.06 3.76
CA VAL A 174 -19.27 14.74 3.63
C VAL A 174 -19.67 14.96 2.18
N LEU A 175 -20.22 13.92 1.56
CA LEU A 175 -20.61 13.89 0.15
C LEU A 175 -22.14 13.77 0.07
N TYR A 176 -22.77 14.58 -0.77
CA TYR A 176 -24.22 14.60 -0.86
C TYR A 176 -24.72 14.88 -2.28
N SER A 177 -25.96 14.47 -2.57
CA SER A 177 -26.65 14.75 -3.84
C SER A 177 -28.07 15.26 -3.55
N GLU A 178 -28.42 16.43 -4.07
CA GLU A 178 -29.77 17.01 -3.88
C GLU A 178 -30.85 16.13 -4.50
N ASP A 179 -30.61 15.62 -5.71
CA ASP A 179 -31.54 14.79 -6.47
C ASP A 179 -31.46 13.29 -6.12
N GLY A 180 -30.52 12.91 -5.24
CA GLY A 180 -30.20 11.52 -4.97
C GLY A 180 -29.43 10.86 -6.11
N CYS A 181 -29.57 9.55 -6.28
CA CYS A 181 -28.82 8.82 -7.30
C CYS A 181 -29.63 7.66 -7.89
N GLY A 182 -29.44 7.38 -9.18
CA GLY A 182 -30.20 6.35 -9.90
C GLY A 182 -29.87 6.30 -11.40
N VAL A 183 -30.38 5.28 -12.09
CA VAL A 183 -30.03 4.94 -13.49
C VAL A 183 -30.34 6.07 -14.50
N SER A 184 -31.27 6.97 -14.18
CA SER A 184 -31.73 8.05 -15.06
C SER A 184 -31.27 9.45 -14.67
N THR A 185 -30.53 9.60 -13.56
CA THR A 185 -30.12 10.90 -13.03
C THR A 185 -28.62 10.87 -12.74
N PRO A 186 -27.77 11.53 -13.55
CA PRO A 186 -26.38 11.75 -13.16
C PRO A 186 -26.38 12.54 -11.84
N ALA A 187 -25.84 11.95 -10.78
CA ALA A 187 -25.80 12.59 -9.48
C ALA A 187 -24.81 13.77 -9.53
N ASP A 188 -25.32 14.99 -9.44
CA ASP A 188 -24.45 16.13 -9.15
C ASP A 188 -24.05 16.08 -7.68
N VAL A 189 -22.85 15.55 -7.43
CA VAL A 189 -22.35 15.34 -6.07
C VAL A 189 -21.72 16.63 -5.56
N GLY A 190 -22.35 17.22 -4.55
CA GLY A 190 -21.77 18.25 -3.69
C GLY A 190 -20.89 17.64 -2.60
N TYR A 191 -20.00 18.45 -2.04
CA TYR A 191 -19.16 18.05 -0.92
C TYR A 191 -19.02 19.16 0.11
N ALA A 192 -18.79 18.76 1.35
CA ALA A 192 -18.39 19.63 2.45
C ALA A 192 -17.21 18.96 3.17
N LEU A 193 -16.27 19.78 3.63
CA LEU A 193 -15.04 19.30 4.27
C LEU A 193 -14.96 19.88 5.68
N LEU A 194 -15.04 18.99 6.67
CA LEU A 194 -14.87 19.29 8.09
C LEU A 194 -13.48 18.84 8.54
N ARG A 195 -12.92 19.52 9.55
CA ARG A 195 -11.54 19.28 9.96
C ARG A 195 -11.41 19.25 11.48
N ASP A 196 -10.60 18.32 11.96
CA ASP A 196 -10.21 18.29 13.36
C ASP A 196 -8.79 17.73 13.50
N SER A 197 -8.10 18.06 14.59
CA SER A 197 -6.76 17.57 14.86
C SER A 197 -6.52 17.37 16.35
N GLU A 198 -5.94 16.23 16.70
CA GLU A 198 -5.59 15.87 18.07
C GLU A 198 -4.27 15.07 18.10
N ILE A 199 -3.68 14.94 19.28
CA ILE A 199 -2.46 14.21 19.56
C ILE A 199 -2.82 12.93 20.32
N THR A 200 -2.27 11.79 19.91
CA THR A 200 -2.52 10.53 20.62
C THR A 200 -1.95 10.51 22.04
N GLY A 201 -2.74 9.99 22.96
CA GLY A 201 -2.35 9.74 24.36
C GLY A 201 -1.37 8.57 24.51
N ILE A 202 -1.06 8.23 25.77
CA ILE A 202 -0.12 7.15 26.12
C ILE A 202 -0.59 5.78 25.61
N ASP A 203 -1.90 5.58 25.52
CA ASP A 203 -2.55 4.39 24.96
C ASP A 203 -2.56 4.37 23.42
N GLY A 204 -1.98 5.39 22.78
CA GLY A 204 -1.91 5.54 21.34
C GLY A 204 -3.25 5.90 20.69
N SER A 205 -4.21 6.40 21.46
CA SER A 205 -5.52 6.80 20.94
C SER A 205 -5.79 8.29 21.12
N CYS A 206 -6.64 8.84 20.25
CA CYS A 206 -7.25 10.17 20.38
C CYS A 206 -8.68 10.13 19.84
N THR A 207 -9.45 11.17 20.14
CA THR A 207 -10.81 11.35 19.61
C THR A 207 -10.82 12.57 18.70
N LEU A 208 -11.35 12.40 17.49
CA LEU A 208 -11.69 13.50 16.58
C LEU A 208 -13.18 13.75 16.65
N ASP A 209 -13.59 14.99 16.91
CA ASP A 209 -14.98 15.40 17.11
C ASP A 209 -15.38 16.51 16.13
N TYR A 210 -16.30 16.17 15.23
CA TYR A 210 -16.84 17.06 14.22
C TYR A 210 -18.26 17.55 14.55
N SER A 211 -18.76 17.29 15.76
CA SER A 211 -20.16 17.51 16.12
C SER A 211 -20.62 18.96 15.91
N ASP A 212 -19.80 19.92 16.33
CA ASP A 212 -20.13 21.36 16.22
C ASP A 212 -20.18 21.80 14.75
N GLU A 213 -19.15 21.49 13.96
CA GLU A 213 -19.11 21.85 12.53
C GLU A 213 -20.19 21.12 11.73
N PHE A 214 -20.44 19.85 12.04
CA PHE A 214 -21.49 19.06 11.39
C PHE A 214 -22.88 19.61 11.71
N SER A 215 -23.12 20.06 12.95
CA SER A 215 -24.40 20.67 13.33
C SER A 215 -24.70 21.95 12.55
N ALA A 216 -23.66 22.72 12.20
CA ALA A 216 -23.78 23.92 11.38
C ALA A 216 -23.99 23.58 9.89
N LEU A 217 -23.42 22.47 9.41
CA LEU A 217 -23.57 21.99 8.04
C LEU A 217 -24.94 21.32 7.80
N LYS A 218 -25.45 20.58 8.79
CA LYS A 218 -26.65 19.73 8.68
C LYS A 218 -27.88 20.41 8.04
N PRO A 219 -28.22 21.69 8.32
CA PRO A 219 -29.36 22.36 7.68
C PRO A 219 -29.23 22.51 6.15
N SER A 220 -28.02 22.44 5.60
CA SER A 220 -27.75 22.51 4.16
C SER A 220 -27.71 21.14 3.48
N LEU A 221 -27.72 20.05 4.26
CA LEU A 221 -27.68 18.69 3.72
C LEU A 221 -29.08 18.17 3.38
N PRO A 222 -29.20 17.27 2.39
CA PRO A 222 -30.44 16.56 2.12
C PRO A 222 -30.90 15.78 3.36
N SER A 223 -32.20 15.80 3.66
CA SER A 223 -32.77 15.20 4.88
C SER A 223 -32.84 13.66 4.89
N SER A 224 -32.35 12.99 3.85
CA SER A 224 -32.39 11.53 3.71
C SER A 224 -30.98 10.97 3.68
N GLY A 225 -30.67 10.03 4.58
CA GLY A 225 -29.38 9.34 4.62
C GLY A 225 -29.02 8.55 3.36
N ASP A 226 -29.96 8.28 2.45
CA ASP A 226 -29.66 7.68 1.15
C ASP A 226 -28.95 8.66 0.20
N LYS A 227 -29.06 9.97 0.49
CA LYS A 227 -28.50 11.07 -0.30
C LYS A 227 -27.20 11.63 0.28
N VAL A 228 -26.68 11.02 1.35
CA VAL A 228 -25.47 11.47 2.05
C VAL A 228 -24.55 10.28 2.31
N THR A 229 -23.26 10.47 2.11
CA THR A 229 -22.21 9.54 2.51
C THR A 229 -20.99 10.33 2.98
N TYR A 230 -20.00 9.65 3.54
CA TYR A 230 -18.81 10.33 4.07
C TYR A 230 -17.56 9.49 3.94
N VAL A 231 -16.43 10.18 3.92
CA VAL A 231 -15.10 9.58 4.00
C VAL A 231 -14.29 10.38 5.01
N LEU A 232 -13.65 9.69 5.95
CA LEU A 232 -12.65 10.28 6.82
C LEU A 232 -11.26 9.95 6.30
N ILE A 233 -10.42 10.95 6.15
CA ILE A 233 -9.02 10.78 5.76
C ILE A 233 -8.14 11.27 6.89
N LEU A 234 -7.19 10.44 7.26
CA LEU A 234 -6.32 10.66 8.39
C LEU A 234 -4.91 10.91 7.88
N TYR A 235 -4.29 11.93 8.45
CA TYR A 235 -2.87 12.21 8.32
C TYR A 235 -2.25 12.14 9.70
N GLY A 236 -1.13 11.43 9.80
CA GLY A 236 -0.35 11.34 11.03
C GLY A 236 1.03 11.91 10.82
N ASP A 237 1.55 12.63 11.80
CA ASP A 237 2.95 13.02 11.91
C ASP A 237 3.50 12.59 13.28
N TRP A 238 4.51 11.72 13.27
CA TRP A 238 5.20 11.23 14.45
C TRP A 238 6.70 11.52 14.33
N TYR A 239 7.14 12.62 14.94
CA TYR A 239 8.53 13.09 14.90
C TYR A 239 9.13 13.19 13.47
N GLY A 240 8.31 13.61 12.50
CA GLY A 240 8.72 13.74 11.10
C GLY A 240 8.50 12.48 10.25
N TYR A 241 8.10 11.35 10.85
CA TYR A 241 7.57 10.22 10.11
C TYR A 241 6.10 10.47 9.82
N ARG A 242 5.74 10.49 8.53
CA ARG A 242 4.38 10.77 8.08
C ARG A 242 3.68 9.48 7.68
N THR A 243 2.40 9.36 8.03
CA THR A 243 1.52 8.28 7.54
C THR A 243 0.16 8.84 7.17
N THR A 244 -0.63 8.00 6.53
CA THR A 244 -1.98 8.34 6.12
C THR A 244 -2.84 7.09 6.06
N SER A 245 -4.12 7.26 6.34
CA SER A 245 -5.11 6.22 6.17
C SER A 245 -6.47 6.84 5.88
N HIS A 246 -7.46 6.00 5.65
CA HIS A 246 -8.82 6.45 5.43
C HIS A 246 -9.80 5.50 6.09
N TYR A 247 -11.01 6.01 6.33
CA TYR A 247 -12.16 5.27 6.75
C TYR A 247 -13.34 5.69 5.87
N ALA A 248 -14.04 4.71 5.30
CA ALA A 248 -15.36 4.93 4.74
C ALA A 248 -16.29 3.81 5.22
N PRO A 249 -17.58 4.10 5.50
CA PRO A 249 -18.50 3.12 6.05
C PRO A 249 -18.71 1.91 5.13
N ASP A 250 -18.56 2.09 3.82
CA ASP A 250 -18.84 1.08 2.81
C ASP A 250 -17.58 0.57 2.08
N GLN A 251 -16.40 0.68 2.72
CA GLN A 251 -15.17 0.09 2.22
C GLN A 251 -15.35 -1.42 1.96
N GLY A 252 -14.98 -1.88 0.76
CA GLY A 252 -15.12 -3.27 0.33
C GLY A 252 -16.39 -3.60 -0.47
N ALA A 253 -17.31 -2.64 -0.63
CA ALA A 253 -18.45 -2.81 -1.54
C ALA A 253 -18.05 -2.69 -3.03
N LEU A 254 -17.00 -1.94 -3.34
CA LEU A 254 -16.37 -1.87 -4.65
C LEU A 254 -14.86 -1.73 -4.46
N ASN A 255 -14.11 -2.66 -5.04
CA ASN A 255 -12.67 -2.70 -4.92
C ASN A 255 -12.04 -1.91 -6.06
N VAL A 256 -11.13 -0.99 -5.73
CA VAL A 256 -10.56 -0.03 -6.69
C VAL A 256 -9.04 0.11 -6.52
N TYR A 257 -8.32 0.15 -7.64
CA TYR A 257 -6.92 0.55 -7.70
C TYR A 257 -6.79 1.90 -8.38
N LEU A 258 -5.90 2.76 -7.89
CA LEU A 258 -5.51 4.00 -8.55
C LEU A 258 -4.06 3.86 -9.02
N ILE A 259 -3.85 3.91 -10.34
CA ILE A 259 -2.52 3.82 -10.97
C ILE A 259 -2.39 4.95 -11.98
N GLY A 260 -1.51 5.91 -11.70
CA GLY A 260 -1.41 7.14 -12.48
C GLY A 260 -2.75 7.87 -12.52
N PRO A 261 -3.28 8.21 -13.72
CA PRO A 261 -4.60 8.82 -13.88
C PRO A 261 -5.75 7.79 -14.00
N TYR A 262 -5.45 6.50 -13.89
CA TYR A 262 -6.42 5.43 -14.14
C TYR A 262 -6.96 4.88 -12.83
N VAL A 263 -8.28 4.72 -12.78
CA VAL A 263 -8.95 3.95 -11.74
C VAL A 263 -9.42 2.63 -12.31
N ILE A 264 -8.98 1.55 -11.70
CA ILE A 264 -9.34 0.19 -12.07
C ILE A 264 -10.31 -0.32 -11.02
N ALA A 265 -11.57 -0.46 -11.38
CA ALA A 265 -12.61 -0.97 -10.49
C ALA A 265 -13.00 -2.41 -10.84
N GLU A 266 -13.42 -3.18 -9.85
CA GLU A 266 -14.16 -4.42 -10.10
C GLU A 266 -15.45 -4.12 -10.87
N TYR A 267 -15.77 -4.90 -11.89
CA TYR A 267 -17.00 -4.71 -12.65
C TYR A 267 -18.21 -5.02 -11.76
N ALA A 268 -18.91 -3.99 -11.31
CA ALA A 268 -20.15 -4.11 -10.58
C ALA A 268 -21.30 -3.54 -11.42
N THR A 269 -22.17 -4.42 -11.93
CA THR A 269 -23.39 -4.03 -12.68
C THR A 269 -24.37 -3.20 -11.87
N GLU A 270 -24.26 -3.23 -10.54
CA GLU A 270 -25.20 -2.59 -9.61
C GLU A 270 -24.72 -1.25 -9.04
N ALA A 271 -23.45 -0.87 -9.27
CA ALA A 271 -22.84 0.31 -8.64
C ALA A 271 -21.76 0.98 -9.51
N PRO A 272 -22.07 1.45 -10.73
CA PRO A 272 -21.09 2.20 -11.50
C PRO A 272 -20.75 3.53 -10.77
N PRO A 273 -19.48 3.97 -10.77
CA PRO A 273 -19.11 5.29 -10.28
C PRO A 273 -19.70 6.37 -11.21
N TYR A 274 -20.44 7.32 -10.63
CA TYR A 274 -21.08 8.41 -11.38
C TYR A 274 -20.26 9.72 -11.30
N GLY A 275 -19.31 9.78 -10.37
CA GLY A 275 -18.39 10.91 -10.22
C GLY A 275 -17.16 10.55 -9.38
N ALA A 276 -16.14 11.40 -9.45
CA ALA A 276 -14.95 11.28 -8.63
C ALA A 276 -14.61 12.62 -7.99
N VAL A 277 -14.09 12.54 -6.78
CA VAL A 277 -13.57 13.65 -6.01
C VAL A 277 -12.10 13.34 -5.74
N LEU A 278 -11.20 14.12 -6.33
CA LEU A 278 -9.77 13.99 -6.10
C LEU A 278 -9.34 14.84 -4.91
N LEU A 279 -8.45 14.30 -4.10
CA LEU A 279 -7.68 15.11 -3.16
C LEU A 279 -6.34 15.43 -3.79
N LYS A 280 -6.12 16.71 -4.04
CA LYS A 280 -4.80 17.21 -4.40
C LYS A 280 -4.00 17.40 -3.12
N ASP A 281 -2.82 16.78 -3.08
CA ASP A 281 -1.80 17.13 -2.09
C ASP A 281 -0.93 18.22 -2.72
N GLU A 282 -1.31 19.49 -2.59
CA GLU A 282 -0.39 20.57 -2.98
C GLU A 282 0.78 20.59 -2.00
N ALA A 283 1.98 20.30 -2.51
CA ALA A 283 3.30 20.50 -1.90
C ALA A 283 3.51 19.93 -0.47
N LEU A 284 4.03 18.70 -0.42
CA LEU A 284 4.69 18.09 0.76
C LEU A 284 5.98 18.81 1.22
N GLU A 285 6.37 19.90 0.57
CA GLU A 285 7.57 20.68 0.87
C GLU A 285 7.19 21.97 1.61
N ALA A 286 7.44 21.97 2.93
CA ALA A 286 7.74 23.15 3.75
C ALA A 286 6.63 23.96 4.45
N LEU A 287 5.51 23.37 4.90
CA LEU A 287 4.68 24.00 5.94
C LEU A 287 4.17 23.00 7.00
N PRO A 288 4.11 23.40 8.30
CA PRO A 288 3.61 22.57 9.40
C PRO A 288 2.08 22.47 9.47
N ASP A 289 1.36 23.11 8.54
CA ASP A 289 -0.09 23.23 8.55
C ASP A 289 -0.68 22.48 7.34
N TYR A 290 -0.82 21.15 7.48
CA TYR A 290 -1.39 20.25 6.46
C TYR A 290 -2.83 20.64 6.05
N SER A 291 -3.49 21.49 6.84
CA SER A 291 -4.91 21.83 6.77
C SER A 291 -5.33 22.71 5.58
N LYS A 292 -4.39 23.40 4.93
CA LYS A 292 -4.67 24.46 3.93
C LYS A 292 -4.48 24.09 2.46
N LEU A 293 -4.01 22.88 2.15
CA LEU A 293 -3.53 22.53 0.80
C LEU A 293 -4.26 21.36 0.12
N VAL A 294 -5.33 20.85 0.74
CA VAL A 294 -6.16 19.80 0.12
C VAL A 294 -7.26 20.45 -0.71
N GLU A 295 -6.99 20.64 -2.00
CA GLU A 295 -8.02 21.04 -2.96
C GLU A 295 -8.78 19.78 -3.40
N VAL A 296 -10.09 19.83 -3.17
CA VAL A 296 -11.03 18.78 -3.53
C VAL A 296 -11.55 19.10 -4.94
N GLN A 297 -11.08 18.40 -5.97
CA GLN A 297 -11.51 18.65 -7.34
C GLN A 297 -12.51 17.59 -7.80
N LYS A 298 -13.69 18.03 -8.28
CA LYS A 298 -14.62 17.16 -9.01
C LYS A 298 -13.99 16.80 -10.35
N VAL A 299 -13.88 15.51 -10.63
CA VAL A 299 -13.27 15.00 -11.85
C VAL A 299 -14.26 14.17 -12.64
N VAL A 300 -14.29 14.44 -13.96
CA VAL A 300 -15.04 13.64 -14.91
C VAL A 300 -14.37 12.28 -15.03
N VAL A 301 -15.17 11.25 -14.80
CA VAL A 301 -14.75 9.86 -14.94
C VAL A 301 -15.01 9.48 -16.40
N GLU A 302 -13.96 9.48 -17.22
CA GLU A 302 -14.05 9.05 -18.61
C GLU A 302 -13.86 7.53 -18.70
N CYS A 303 -14.79 6.84 -19.34
CA CYS A 303 -14.59 5.43 -19.68
C CYS A 303 -13.63 5.31 -20.86
N VAL A 304 -12.59 4.49 -20.71
CA VAL A 304 -11.63 4.21 -21.80
C VAL A 304 -12.19 3.07 -22.64
N GLY A 305 -12.64 3.32 -23.88
CA GLY A 305 -13.17 2.30 -24.79
C GLY A 305 -12.55 2.35 -26.19
N ASP A 306 -12.61 1.23 -26.92
CA ASP A 306 -12.38 1.18 -28.37
C ASP A 306 -13.76 1.40 -29.06
N ASP A 307 -13.95 2.58 -29.64
CA ASP A 307 -15.16 3.13 -30.28
C ASP A 307 -16.32 3.66 -29.40
N PRO A 308 -16.76 4.93 -29.60
CA PRO A 308 -17.91 5.51 -28.92
C PRO A 308 -19.18 5.25 -29.75
N SER A 309 -19.98 4.26 -29.38
CA SER A 309 -21.39 4.23 -29.81
C SER A 309 -22.26 4.88 -28.76
N ASP A 310 -23.02 5.88 -29.22
CA ASP A 310 -24.09 6.58 -28.52
C ASP A 310 -24.79 5.73 -27.45
N TRP A 311 -24.79 6.24 -26.21
CA TRP A 311 -25.53 5.73 -25.04
C TRP A 311 -25.00 4.47 -24.36
N THR A 312 -23.72 4.51 -23.98
CA THR A 312 -23.11 4.02 -22.72
C THR A 312 -21.63 3.82 -23.06
N PRO A 313 -20.68 4.49 -22.39
CA PRO A 313 -19.30 4.25 -22.74
C PRO A 313 -18.94 2.86 -22.22
N ALA A 314 -18.79 1.91 -23.13
CA ALA A 314 -18.29 0.59 -22.80
C ALA A 314 -16.85 0.73 -22.30
N CYS A 315 -16.69 0.98 -21.00
CA CYS A 315 -15.42 0.94 -20.30
C CYS A 315 -14.69 -0.37 -20.69
N ARG A 316 -13.45 -0.27 -21.17
CA ARG A 316 -12.63 -1.42 -21.57
C ARG A 316 -12.59 -2.41 -20.43
N VAL A 317 -13.21 -3.56 -20.65
CA VAL A 317 -13.17 -4.65 -19.69
C VAL A 317 -11.81 -5.31 -19.81
N LEU A 318 -10.94 -5.15 -18.82
CA LEU A 318 -9.70 -5.90 -18.76
C LEU A 318 -10.04 -7.34 -18.34
N ASN A 319 -10.12 -8.26 -19.30
CA ASN A 319 -10.33 -9.68 -19.01
C ASN A 319 -9.01 -10.30 -18.55
N ARG A 320 -8.89 -10.57 -17.24
CA ARG A 320 -7.80 -11.42 -16.68
C ARG A 320 -8.43 -12.62 -15.97
N GLY A 321 -8.73 -13.68 -16.72
CA GLY A 321 -9.41 -14.87 -16.22
C GLY A 321 -10.93 -14.69 -16.12
N ALA A 322 -11.53 -15.08 -14.98
CA ALA A 322 -12.99 -15.02 -14.75
C ALA A 322 -13.50 -13.69 -14.17
N LYS A 323 -12.61 -12.75 -13.83
CA LYS A 323 -12.96 -11.45 -13.25
C LYS A 323 -13.02 -10.37 -14.34
N LEU A 324 -14.07 -9.55 -14.29
CA LEU A 324 -14.29 -8.41 -15.17
C LEU A 324 -13.85 -7.14 -14.41
N TYR A 325 -13.03 -6.29 -15.04
CA TYR A 325 -12.56 -5.03 -14.46
C TYR A 325 -12.96 -3.86 -15.35
N GLN A 326 -13.38 -2.73 -14.79
CA GLN A 326 -13.67 -1.50 -15.53
C GLN A 326 -12.51 -0.51 -15.38
N LEU A 327 -12.06 0.03 -16.50
CA LEU A 327 -11.03 1.05 -16.54
C LEU A 327 -11.65 2.43 -16.74
N TYR A 328 -11.46 3.27 -15.73
CA TYR A 328 -11.82 4.67 -15.75
C TYR A 328 -10.57 5.53 -15.85
N ARG A 329 -10.66 6.65 -16.54
CA ARG A 329 -9.65 7.70 -16.59
C ARG A 329 -10.19 8.92 -15.89
N LEU A 330 -9.38 9.45 -14.98
CA LEU A 330 -9.66 10.70 -14.29
C LEU A 330 -8.94 11.84 -15.05
N GLU A 331 -9.69 12.86 -15.45
CA GLU A 331 -9.11 14.08 -16.00
C GLU A 331 -8.30 14.85 -14.93
N HIS A 332 -7.17 15.43 -15.32
CA HIS A 332 -6.36 16.31 -14.46
C HIS A 332 -5.91 15.72 -13.11
N VAL A 333 -5.64 14.41 -13.04
CA VAL A 333 -5.01 13.81 -11.83
C VAL A 333 -3.60 14.35 -11.67
N GLU A 334 -3.38 15.12 -10.61
CA GLU A 334 -2.04 15.51 -10.21
C GLU A 334 -1.22 14.28 -9.83
N ARG A 335 0.06 14.29 -10.21
CA ARG A 335 0.96 13.15 -10.01
C ARG A 335 1.04 12.75 -8.53
N LEU A 336 0.96 13.73 -7.64
CA LEU A 336 1.05 13.55 -6.18
C LEU A 336 -0.30 13.32 -5.49
N ALA A 337 -1.42 13.34 -6.21
CA ALA A 337 -2.73 13.06 -5.61
C ALA A 337 -2.71 11.71 -4.89
N SER A 338 -3.11 11.74 -3.63
CA SER A 338 -2.88 10.71 -2.64
C SER A 338 -4.03 9.67 -2.64
N HIS A 339 -5.25 10.20 -2.66
CA HIS A 339 -6.51 9.48 -2.70
C HIS A 339 -7.40 10.02 -3.81
N ALA A 340 -8.13 9.14 -4.47
CA ALA A 340 -9.30 9.45 -5.28
C ALA A 340 -10.54 8.88 -4.60
N ILE A 341 -11.50 9.73 -4.29
CA ILE A 341 -12.77 9.35 -3.67
C ILE A 341 -13.81 9.26 -4.78
N LEU A 342 -14.14 8.05 -5.21
CA LEU A 342 -15.20 7.83 -6.18
C LEU A 342 -16.55 7.82 -5.48
N VAL A 343 -17.54 8.46 -6.09
CA VAL A 343 -18.91 8.43 -5.59
C VAL A 343 -19.75 7.61 -6.56
N GLY A 344 -20.30 6.52 -6.03
CA GLY A 344 -21.20 5.63 -6.75
C GLY A 344 -22.60 5.65 -6.16
N CYS A 345 -23.52 5.04 -6.89
CA CYS A 345 -24.88 4.81 -6.42
C CYS A 345 -25.18 3.32 -6.45
N ARG A 346 -25.69 2.78 -5.34
CA ARG A 346 -26.14 1.39 -5.26
C ARG A 346 -27.49 1.34 -4.57
N LEU A 347 -28.47 0.68 -5.19
CA LEU A 347 -29.83 0.56 -4.65
C LEU A 347 -30.48 1.91 -4.25
N GLY A 348 -30.13 3.01 -4.95
CA GLY A 348 -30.66 4.36 -4.68
C GLY A 348 -29.96 5.11 -3.54
N ARG A 349 -28.90 4.54 -2.95
CA ARG A 349 -28.08 5.17 -1.91
C ARG A 349 -26.71 5.56 -2.44
N LEU A 350 -26.17 6.69 -1.97
CA LEU A 350 -24.80 7.12 -2.26
C LEU A 350 -23.77 6.31 -1.49
N PHE A 351 -22.69 5.97 -2.19
CA PHE A 351 -21.53 5.27 -1.64
C PHE A 351 -20.26 6.00 -2.02
N ALA A 352 -19.30 6.05 -1.10
CA ALA A 352 -17.96 6.59 -1.36
C ALA A 352 -16.93 5.47 -1.32
N TYR A 353 -16.11 5.40 -2.37
CA TYR A 353 -15.02 4.44 -2.50
C TYR A 353 -13.71 5.20 -2.53
N VAL A 354 -12.76 4.79 -1.70
CA VAL A 354 -11.46 5.44 -1.64
C VAL A 354 -10.44 4.58 -2.38
N ALA A 355 -9.91 5.11 -3.48
CA ALA A 355 -8.76 4.54 -4.16
C ALA A 355 -7.50 5.30 -3.71
N SER A 356 -6.55 4.60 -3.07
CA SER A 356 -5.27 5.19 -2.69
C SER A 356 -4.17 4.84 -3.67
N LYS A 357 -3.23 5.77 -3.90
CA LYS A 357 -1.99 5.51 -4.66
C LYS A 357 -0.91 4.81 -3.82
N TYR A 358 -1.15 4.60 -2.54
CA TYR A 358 -0.20 3.95 -1.66
C TYR A 358 -0.89 2.89 -0.79
N PRO A 359 -0.22 1.75 -0.56
CA PRO A 359 -0.77 0.71 0.27
C PRO A 359 -0.73 1.14 1.74
N VAL A 360 -1.91 1.27 2.36
CA VAL A 360 -2.05 1.54 3.80
C VAL A 360 -1.90 0.29 4.66
N GLU A 361 -1.90 -0.88 4.01
CA GLU A 361 -1.66 -2.18 4.61
C GLU A 361 -0.33 -2.77 4.13
N PRO A 362 0.29 -3.68 4.90
CA PRO A 362 1.48 -4.39 4.46
C PRO A 362 1.23 -5.18 3.17
N VAL A 363 2.03 -4.92 2.14
CA VAL A 363 1.98 -5.64 0.86
C VAL A 363 3.19 -6.54 0.75
N ARG A 364 2.93 -7.82 0.44
CA ARG A 364 3.96 -8.83 0.20
C ARG A 364 4.02 -9.18 -1.28
N TYR A 365 5.22 -9.13 -1.83
CA TYR A 365 5.50 -9.43 -3.21
C TYR A 365 6.61 -10.46 -3.32
N GLY A 366 6.33 -11.60 -3.95
CA GLY A 366 7.24 -12.75 -3.97
C GLY A 366 6.62 -13.98 -3.31
N LEU A 367 7.36 -15.07 -3.30
CA LEU A 367 6.88 -16.36 -2.80
C LEU A 367 7.75 -16.76 -1.63
N LEU A 368 7.29 -16.65 -0.38
CA LEU A 368 8.04 -17.22 0.74
C LEU A 368 7.80 -18.74 0.78
N GLY A 369 8.82 -19.54 0.45
CA GLY A 369 8.76 -21.00 0.61
C GLY A 369 8.94 -21.45 2.05
N GLU A 370 8.91 -22.76 2.30
CA GLU A 370 9.40 -23.36 3.56
C GLU A 370 10.93 -23.21 3.59
N VAL A 371 11.42 -22.10 4.15
CA VAL A 371 12.84 -21.77 4.18
C VAL A 371 13.37 -21.95 5.59
N HIS A 372 14.42 -22.77 5.73
CA HIS A 372 15.15 -22.88 6.99
C HIS A 372 15.89 -21.57 7.31
N ALA A 373 15.83 -21.12 8.58
CA ALA A 373 16.40 -19.84 9.03
C ALA A 373 17.90 -19.67 8.72
N ALA A 374 18.64 -20.75 8.49
CA ALA A 374 20.06 -20.70 8.13
C ALA A 374 20.33 -20.18 6.70
N ASN A 375 19.33 -20.18 5.82
CA ASN A 375 19.44 -19.79 4.41
C ASN A 375 18.71 -18.50 4.07
N LEU A 376 18.33 -17.70 5.08
CA LEU A 376 17.52 -16.49 4.92
C LEU A 376 18.29 -15.25 5.41
N VAL A 377 18.34 -14.23 4.56
CA VAL A 377 18.76 -12.87 4.94
C VAL A 377 17.56 -11.96 4.88
N VAL A 378 17.38 -11.16 5.93
CA VAL A 378 16.36 -10.11 6.00
C VAL A 378 17.05 -8.76 6.10
N LEU A 379 16.79 -7.88 5.14
CA LEU A 379 17.26 -6.49 5.15
C LEU A 379 16.08 -5.54 5.23
N THR A 380 16.15 -4.58 6.16
CA THR A 380 15.16 -3.51 6.28
C THR A 380 15.76 -2.18 5.82
N ARG A 381 14.99 -1.39 5.08
CA ARG A 381 15.32 -0.01 4.69
C ARG A 381 14.11 0.89 4.91
N LEU A 382 14.38 2.10 5.38
CA LEU A 382 13.38 3.18 5.43
C LEU A 382 13.33 3.87 4.08
N VAL A 383 12.12 4.11 3.58
CA VAL A 383 11.88 4.74 2.28
C VAL A 383 10.76 5.77 2.40
N GLN A 384 10.69 6.66 1.42
CA GLN A 384 9.59 7.61 1.28
C GLN A 384 8.77 7.26 0.04
N VAL A 385 7.45 7.26 0.18
CA VAL A 385 6.50 7.11 -0.93
C VAL A 385 5.60 8.33 -0.90
N SER A 386 5.75 9.24 -1.86
CA SER A 386 5.00 10.51 -1.88
C SER A 386 5.02 11.23 -0.52
N GLY A 387 6.18 11.31 0.13
CA GLY A 387 6.34 11.98 1.43
C GLY A 387 5.82 11.22 2.66
N TYR A 388 5.29 10.00 2.50
CA TYR A 388 4.95 9.11 3.61
C TYR A 388 6.05 8.08 3.87
N SER A 389 6.23 7.74 5.14
CA SER A 389 7.33 6.92 5.61
C SER A 389 6.98 5.43 5.65
N TYR A 390 7.74 4.63 4.92
CA TYR A 390 7.56 3.18 4.80
C TYR A 390 8.82 2.42 5.22
N ALA A 391 8.62 1.21 5.74
CA ALA A 391 9.66 0.20 5.86
C ALA A 391 9.54 -0.78 4.70
N VAL A 392 10.66 -1.02 4.01
CA VAL A 392 10.80 -2.08 3.03
C VAL A 392 11.67 -3.18 3.62
N ARG A 393 11.14 -4.39 3.66
CA ARG A 393 11.91 -5.59 4.06
C ARG A 393 12.13 -6.49 2.86
N LEU A 394 13.39 -6.74 2.54
CA LEU A 394 13.77 -7.79 1.61
C LEU A 394 14.07 -9.05 2.41
N TYR A 395 13.32 -10.10 2.13
CA TYR A 395 13.64 -11.47 2.51
C TYR A 395 14.28 -12.12 1.28
N LEU A 396 15.51 -12.58 1.40
CA LEU A 396 16.24 -13.27 0.33
C LEU A 396 16.77 -14.60 0.83
N TRP A 397 16.54 -15.67 0.08
CA TRP A 397 17.06 -17.00 0.41
C TRP A 397 17.53 -17.74 -0.85
N ARG A 398 18.36 -18.76 -0.65
CA ARG A 398 18.76 -19.68 -1.72
C ARG A 398 17.71 -20.78 -1.86
N TRP A 399 17.37 -21.16 -3.09
CA TRP A 399 16.63 -22.40 -3.30
C TRP A 399 17.53 -23.58 -2.94
N GLU A 400 17.04 -24.51 -2.14
CA GLU A 400 17.69 -25.81 -1.98
C GLU A 400 17.44 -26.61 -3.27
N GLU A 401 18.50 -27.17 -3.85
CA GLU A 401 18.38 -28.15 -4.95
C GLU A 401 17.84 -29.49 -4.47
#